data_AF-A0A0A0M372-F1
#
_entry.id   AF-A0A0A0M372-F1
#
_cell.length_a   1.000
_cell.length_b   1.000
_cell.length_c   1.000
_cell.angle_alpha   90.00
_cell.angle_beta   90.00
_cell.angle_gamma   90.00
#
_symmetry.space_group_name_H-M   'P 1'
#
loop_
_entity.id
_entity.type
_entity.pdbx_description
1 polymer ?
#
loop_
_entity_poly.entity_id
_entity_poly.type
_entity_poly.pdbx_seq_one_letter_code
_entity_poly.pdbx_strand_id
1 'polypeptide(L)' 'EVLAAGESAAIDALAAWLRSGPPAARVEALERVEADPREAGSGFEVL' A
#
# COMPACT_ATOMS: atom_id res chain seq x y z
N GLU A 1 8.72 -1.68 0.30
CA GLU A 1 7.70 -1.84 -0.75
C GLU A 1 6.40 -2.24 -0.07
N VAL A 2 5.24 -1.88 -0.63
CA VAL A 2 3.92 -2.28 -0.10
C VAL A 2 3.13 -2.92 -1.23
N LEU A 3 2.82 -4.20 -1.09
CA LEU A 3 1.90 -4.91 -1.98
C LEU A 3 0.51 -4.92 -1.35
N ALA A 4 -0.50 -4.45 -2.07
CA ALA A 4 -1.88 -4.42 -1.59
C ALA A 4 -2.84 -4.81 -2.72
N ALA A 5 -3.77 -5.72 -2.41
CA ALA A 5 -4.82 -6.17 -3.31
C ALA A 5 -6.18 -6.02 -2.63
N GLY A 6 -7.17 -5.52 -3.37
CA GLY A 6 -8.51 -5.25 -2.84
C GLY A 6 -9.31 -4.34 -3.75
N GLU A 7 -10.48 -3.91 -3.26
CA GLU A 7 -11.32 -2.95 -3.97
C GLU A 7 -10.57 -1.63 -4.25
N SER A 8 -10.78 -1.05 -5.43
CA SER A 8 -10.08 0.17 -5.85
C SER A 8 -10.19 1.31 -4.83
N ALA A 9 -11.38 1.50 -4.24
CA ALA A 9 -11.61 2.52 -3.22
C ALA A 9 -10.76 2.29 -1.95
N ALA A 10 -10.57 1.04 -1.54
CA ALA A 10 -9.72 0.70 -0.40
C ALA A 10 -8.24 0.94 -0.71
N ILE A 11 -7.79 0.59 -1.92
CA ILE A 11 -6.41 0.87 -2.34
C ILE A 11 -6.14 2.39 -2.42
N ASP A 12 -7.11 3.17 -2.88
CA ASP A 12 -6.97 4.62 -2.96
C ASP A 12 -6.94 5.27 -1.56
N ALA A 13 -7.75 4.75 -0.62
CA ALA A 13 -7.68 5.17 0.79
C ALA A 13 -6.32 4.83 1.42
N LEU A 14 -5.76 3.64 1.13
CA LEU A 14 -4.42 3.26 1.57
C LEU A 14 -3.35 4.20 1.00
N ALA A 15 -3.41 4.51 -0.29
CA ALA A 15 -2.47 5.44 -0.92
C ALA A 15 -2.53 6.84 -0.30
N ALA A 16 -3.71 7.33 0.06
CA ALA A 16 -3.87 8.59 0.77
C ALA A 16 -3.24 8.53 2.18
N TRP A 17 -3.47 7.43 2.90
CA TRP A 17 -2.88 7.23 4.23
C TRP A 17 -1.35 7.14 4.17
N LEU A 18 -0.78 6.41 3.21
CA LEU A 18 0.66 6.24 3.05
C LEU A 18 1.42 7.57 2.88
N ARG A 19 0.81 8.60 2.30
CA ARG A 19 1.44 9.92 2.16
C ARG A 19 1.69 10.62 3.50
N SER A 20 0.79 10.41 4.46
CA SER A 20 0.90 10.98 5.81
C SER A 20 1.63 10.03 6.76
N GLY A 21 1.35 8.74 6.63
CA GLY A 21 1.90 7.68 7.45
C GLY A 21 1.50 7.76 8.93
N PRO A 22 2.02 6.85 9.76
CA PRO A 22 1.98 7.00 11.22
C PRO A 22 2.85 8.19 11.66
N PRO A 23 2.64 8.77 12.85
CA PRO A 23 3.33 10.00 13.29
C PRO A 23 4.87 9.94 13.28
N ALA A 24 5.45 8.74 13.35
CA ALA A 24 6.90 8.54 13.33
C ALA A 24 7.48 8.37 11.91
N ALA A 25 6.63 8.20 10.89
CA ALA A 25 7.07 8.05 9.51
C ALA A 25 7.10 9.41 8.80
N ARG A 26 8.10 9.60 7.95
CA ARG A 26 8.17 10.70 6.99
C ARG A 26 8.34 10.11 5.60
N VAL A 27 7.35 10.30 4.74
CA VAL A 27 7.37 9.81 3.36
C VAL A 27 7.79 10.95 2.43
N GLU A 28 8.94 10.78 1.79
CA GLU A 28 9.49 11.78 0.86
C GLU A 28 8.89 11.62 -0.54
N ALA A 29 8.61 10.38 -0.95
CA ALA A 29 8.00 10.06 -2.24
C ALA A 29 7.09 8.84 -2.12
N LEU A 30 6.04 8.81 -2.94
CA LEU A 30 5.14 7.67 -3.09
C LEU A 30 4.85 7.46 -4.57
N GLU A 31 5.15 6.26 -5.05
CA GLU A 31 4.89 5.81 -6.41
C GLU A 31 3.91 4.64 -6.39
N ARG A 32 3.04 4.57 -7.40
CA ARG A 32 2.11 3.47 -7.60
C ARG A 32 2.49 2.70 -8.85
N VAL A 33 2.61 1.38 -8.70
CA VAL A 33 2.94 0.44 -9.76
C VAL A 33 1.83 -0.61 -9.81
N GLU A 34 1.44 -1.04 -11.01
CA GLU A 34 0.54 -2.19 -11.16
C GLU A 34 1.26 -3.46 -10.74
N ALA A 35 0.62 -4.25 -9.86
CA ALA A 35 1.18 -5.50 -9.36
C ALA A 35 0.48 -6.70 -10.01
N ASP A 36 1.18 -7.84 -10.05
CA ASP A 36 0.57 -9.09 -10.50
C ASP A 36 -0.34 -9.65 -9.39
N PRO A 37 -1.63 -9.91 -9.66
CA PRO A 37 -2.55 -10.46 -8.67
C PRO A 37 -2.08 -11.78 -8.04
N ARG A 38 -1.20 -12.53 -8.71
CA ARG A 38 -0.63 -13.80 -8.22
C ARG A 38 0.37 -13.61 -7.08
N GLU A 39 0.86 -12.40 -6.86
CA GLU A 39 1.78 -12.06 -5.78
C GLU A 39 1.04 -11.78 -4.46
N ALA A 40 -0.28 -11.62 -4.49
CA ALA A 40 -1.08 -11.36 -3.30
C ALA A 40 -1.14 -12.59 -2.36
N GLY A 41 -0.72 -12.39 -1.11
CA GLY A 41 -0.85 -13.38 -0.05
C GLY A 41 -2.27 -13.50 0.53
N SER A 42 -2.46 -14.39 1.51
CA SER A 42 -3.76 -14.60 2.17
C SER A 42 -4.14 -13.52 3.19
N GLY A 43 -3.26 -12.55 3.44
CA GLY A 43 -3.44 -11.50 4.44
C GLY A 43 -2.41 -10.40 4.30
N PHE A 44 -2.23 -9.62 5.37
CA PHE A 44 -1.23 -8.55 5.44
C PHE A 44 -0.11 -8.96 6.39
N GLU A 45 1.10 -9.07 5.87
CA GLU A 45 2.28 -9.55 6.60
C GLU A 45 3.42 -8.51 6.50
N VAL A 46 4.27 -8.46 7.53
CA VAL A 46 5.49 -7.64 7.53
C VAL A 46 6.67 -8.59 7.31
N LEU A 47 7.40 -8.37 6.22
CA LEU A 47 8.55 -9.18 5.80
C LEU A 47 9.85 -8.36 5.87
#